data_AF-A0A9E4EWP4-F1
#
_entry.id   AF-A0A9E4EWP4-F1
#
_cell.length_a   1.000
_cell.length_b   1.000
_cell.length_c   1.000
_cell.angle_alpha   90.00
_cell.angle_beta   90.00
_cell.angle_gamma   90.00
#
_symmetry.space_group_name_H-M   'P 1'
#
loop_
_entity.id
_entity.type
_entity.pdbx_description
1 polymer ?
#
loop_
_entity_poly.entity_id
_entity_poly.type
_entity_poly.pdbx_seq_one_letter_code
_entity_poly.pdbx_strand_id
1 'polypeptide(L)'
;MEERSEDVLAEARRYLSDLVAFEGTQFTAPEAIVEHKAEKPAVDTLDAFRQQICECTRCRLGATRQKFVFGSGDPAAGIMFIGEAPGAEEDRAGQPFVGKAGQLLTKIIEAMG
;
A
#
# COMPACT_ATOMS: atom_id res chain seq x y z
N MET A 1 -28.98 17.53 20.64
CA MET A 1 -28.80 16.13 20.19
C MET A 1 -29.07 16.04 18.68
N GLU A 2 -29.97 16.87 18.15
CA GLU A 2 -30.18 17.19 16.73
C GLU A 2 -28.94 17.60 15.91
N GLU A 3 -28.14 18.58 16.36
CA GLU A 3 -27.03 19.15 15.55
C GLU A 3 -25.99 18.11 15.12
N ARG A 4 -25.67 17.15 16.00
CA ARG A 4 -24.74 16.05 15.70
C ARG A 4 -25.28 15.04 14.68
N SER A 5 -26.60 14.99 14.46
CA SER A 5 -27.21 14.08 13.50
C SER A 5 -27.23 14.68 12.09
N GLU A 6 -27.40 16.00 11.97
CA GLU A 6 -27.35 16.69 10.67
C GLU A 6 -25.94 16.72 10.09
N ASP A 7 -24.92 16.94 10.93
CA ASP A 7 -23.51 16.92 10.51
C ASP A 7 -23.09 15.55 9.97
N VAL A 8 -23.50 14.47 10.63
CA VAL A 8 -23.20 13.10 10.21
C VAL A 8 -23.89 12.77 8.88
N LEU A 9 -25.13 13.22 8.68
CA LEU A 9 -25.86 13.01 7.43
C LEU A 9 -25.28 13.84 6.29
N ALA A 10 -24.79 15.06 6.57
CA ALA A 10 -24.09 15.89 5.60
C ALA A 10 -22.77 15.25 5.17
N GLU A 11 -22.00 14.73 6.13
CA GLU A 11 -20.73 14.04 5.87
C GLU A 11 -20.93 12.75 5.08
N ALA A 12 -21.92 11.93 5.44
CA ALA A 12 -22.27 10.72 4.72
C ALA A 12 -22.70 11.00 3.27
N ARG A 13 -23.49 12.07 3.04
CA ARG A 13 -23.89 12.49 1.68
C ARG A 13 -22.69 12.94 0.85
N ARG A 14 -21.77 13.70 1.45
CA ARG A 14 -20.53 14.11 0.78
C ARG A 14 -19.70 12.89 0.39
N TYR A 15 -19.47 11.97 1.33
CA TYR A 15 -18.71 10.75 1.08
C TYR A 15 -19.33 9.90 -0.03
N LEU A 16 -20.65 9.73 -0.03
CA LEU A 16 -21.35 8.98 -1.08
C LEU A 16 -21.27 9.68 -2.44
N SER A 17 -21.34 11.02 -2.47
CA SER A 17 -21.18 11.79 -3.71
C SER A 17 -19.77 11.64 -4.27
N ASP A 18 -18.74 11.71 -3.42
CA ASP A 18 -17.34 11.55 -3.82
C ASP A 18 -17.08 10.11 -4.33
N LEU A 19 -17.70 9.11 -3.70
CA LEU A 19 -17.61 7.71 -4.13
C LEU A 19 -18.27 7.48 -5.50
N VAL A 20 -19.39 8.15 -5.77
CA VAL A 20 -20.10 8.06 -7.06
C VAL A 20 -19.38 8.86 -8.15
N ALA A 21 -18.74 9.98 -7.79
CA ALA A 21 -17.90 10.78 -8.68
C ALA A 21 -16.50 10.19 -8.89
N PHE A 22 -16.15 9.13 -8.17
CA PHE A 22 -14.85 8.47 -8.29
C PHE A 22 -14.77 7.71 -9.62
N GLU A 23 -14.25 8.37 -10.65
CA GLU A 23 -13.98 7.79 -11.97
C GLU A 23 -12.77 6.85 -11.99
N GLY A 24 -12.18 6.53 -10.82
CA GLY A 24 -11.02 5.64 -10.71
C GLY A 24 -9.68 6.26 -11.12
N THR A 25 -9.64 7.56 -11.42
CA THR A 25 -8.46 8.24 -11.96
C THR A 25 -7.66 9.03 -10.90
N GLN A 26 -8.26 9.35 -9.75
CA GLN A 26 -7.60 10.18 -8.74
C GLN A 26 -7.98 9.76 -7.32
N PHE A 27 -7.00 9.24 -6.57
CA PHE A 27 -7.12 8.96 -5.14
C PHE A 27 -6.61 10.17 -4.35
N THR A 28 -7.51 10.92 -3.71
CA THR A 28 -7.14 11.95 -2.74
C THR A 28 -7.14 11.35 -1.35
N ALA A 29 -5.94 11.12 -0.80
CA ALA A 29 -5.80 10.64 0.57
C ALA A 29 -6.33 11.70 1.56
N PRO A 30 -7.09 11.32 2.60
CA PRO A 30 -7.55 12.27 3.62
C PRO A 30 -6.36 12.90 4.35
N GLU A 31 -6.45 14.18 4.70
CA GLU A 31 -5.37 14.98 5.31
C GLU A 31 -4.84 14.41 6.64
N ALA A 32 -5.62 13.58 7.33
CA ALA A 32 -5.21 12.92 8.55
C ALA A 32 -4.35 11.67 8.27
N ILE A 33 -3.21 11.87 7.60
CA ILE A 33 -2.09 10.93 7.63
C ILE A 33 -1.12 11.49 8.65
N VAL A 34 -0.85 10.71 9.70
CA VAL A 34 0.14 11.01 10.76
C VAL A 34 1.35 11.71 10.14
N GLU A 35 1.74 12.89 10.64
CA GLU A 35 2.94 13.61 10.19
C GLU A 35 4.20 12.78 10.46
N HIS A 36 4.45 11.77 9.63
CA HIS A 36 5.78 11.22 9.43
C HIS A 36 6.34 11.96 8.25
N LYS A 37 7.23 12.92 8.54
CA LYS A 37 8.04 13.61 7.54
C LYS A 37 8.87 12.54 6.83
N ALA A 38 8.36 12.05 5.71
CA ALA A 38 9.07 11.08 4.88
C ALA A 38 10.33 11.77 4.37
N GLU A 39 11.48 11.47 4.98
CA GLU A 39 12.75 11.89 4.43
C GLU A 39 12.94 11.19 3.09
N LYS A 40 13.18 11.99 2.05
CA LYS A 40 13.51 11.46 0.73
C LYS A 40 14.72 10.52 0.90
N PRO A 41 14.66 9.27 0.43
CA PRO A 41 15.80 8.37 0.51
C PRO A 41 17.01 9.00 -0.19
N ALA A 42 18.19 8.83 0.37
CA ALA A 42 19.44 9.40 -0.12
C ALA A 42 19.97 8.73 -1.42
N VAL A 43 19.14 7.90 -2.05
CA VAL A 43 19.49 7.03 -3.17
C VAL A 43 18.42 7.13 -4.26
N ASP A 44 18.86 7.02 -5.51
CA ASP A 44 18.03 7.29 -6.70
C ASP A 44 17.53 6.02 -7.42
N THR A 45 17.85 4.83 -6.91
CA THR A 45 17.41 3.55 -7.50
C THR A 45 16.71 2.66 -6.47
N LEU A 46 15.76 1.84 -6.94
CA LEU A 46 15.05 0.89 -6.08
C LEU A 46 15.99 -0.15 -5.48
N ASP A 47 17.04 -0.57 -6.22
CA ASP A 47 18.03 -1.51 -5.71
C ASP A 47 18.89 -0.91 -4.60
N ALA A 48 19.33 0.35 -4.75
CA ALA A 48 20.06 1.03 -3.70
C ALA A 48 19.17 1.25 -2.46
N PHE A 49 17.89 1.59 -2.67
CA PHE A 49 16.94 1.75 -1.58
C PHE A 49 16.68 0.42 -0.86
N ARG A 50 16.53 -0.68 -1.62
CA ARG A 50 16.41 -2.04 -1.08
C ARG A 50 17.60 -2.37 -0.17
N GLN A 51 18.83 -2.12 -0.62
CA GLN A 51 20.04 -2.35 0.18
C GLN A 51 20.06 -1.50 1.45
N GLN A 52 19.62 -0.25 1.37
CA GLN A 52 19.56 0.65 2.52
C GLN A 52 18.61 0.16 3.62
N ILE A 53 17.51 -0.51 3.26
CA ILE A 53 16.43 -0.85 4.22
C ILE A 53 16.26 -2.34 4.51
N CYS A 54 17.00 -3.24 3.84
CA CYS A 54 16.76 -4.69 3.96
C CYS A 54 17.02 -5.25 5.37
N GLU A 55 17.80 -4.55 6.18
CA GLU A 55 18.08 -4.88 7.57
C GLU A 55 17.27 -4.03 8.57
N CYS A 56 16.21 -3.34 8.12
CA CYS A 56 15.43 -2.45 8.97
C CYS A 56 14.84 -3.18 10.19
N THR A 57 15.20 -2.72 11.40
CA THR A 57 14.74 -3.20 12.71
C THR A 57 14.04 -2.11 13.53
N ARG A 58 13.60 -1.02 12.88
CA ARG A 58 12.96 0.14 13.54
C ARG A 58 11.65 -0.17 14.26
N CYS A 59 11.05 -1.35 14.02
CA CYS A 59 9.86 -1.81 14.73
C CYS A 59 9.96 -3.31 15.03
N ARG A 60 9.04 -3.80 15.87
CA ARG A 60 8.99 -5.21 16.31
C ARG A 60 8.94 -6.24 15.18
N LEU A 61 8.44 -5.87 14.00
CA LEU A 61 8.32 -6.77 12.84
C LEU A 61 9.69 -7.16 12.26
N GLY A 62 10.69 -6.29 12.38
CA GLY A 62 12.04 -6.57 11.90
C GLY A 62 12.69 -7.75 12.64
N ALA A 63 12.33 -7.97 13.91
CA ALA A 63 12.85 -9.07 14.71
C ALA A 63 12.14 -10.41 14.47
N THR A 64 10.93 -10.40 13.90
CA THR A 64 10.08 -11.60 13.75
C THR A 64 10.02 -12.15 12.33
N ARG A 65 10.41 -11.37 11.32
CA ARG A 65 10.42 -11.79 9.91
C ARG A 65 11.51 -12.83 9.64
N GLN A 66 11.26 -13.76 8.73
CA GLN A 66 12.28 -14.65 8.18
C GLN A 66 13.06 -13.98 7.05
N LYS A 67 12.36 -13.32 6.13
CA LYS A 67 13.00 -12.60 5.02
C LYS A 67 12.38 -11.23 4.84
N PHE A 68 13.23 -10.30 4.44
CA PHE A 68 12.75 -8.99 4.03
C PHE A 68 12.04 -9.08 2.68
N VAL A 69 10.77 -8.67 2.65
CA VAL A 69 9.96 -8.57 1.44
C VAL A 69 9.87 -7.10 1.05
N PHE A 70 10.59 -6.71 0.01
CA PHE A 70 10.67 -5.32 -0.45
C PHE A 70 9.52 -4.97 -1.40
N GLY A 71 9.59 -5.51 -2.60
CA GLY A 71 8.77 -5.21 -3.77
C GLY A 71 9.45 -5.82 -4.99
N SER A 72 8.69 -6.07 -6.04
CA SER A 72 9.19 -6.61 -7.31
C SER A 72 8.38 -6.01 -8.47
N GLY A 73 9.01 -5.89 -9.64
CA GLY A 73 8.41 -5.31 -10.82
C GLY A 73 9.39 -4.44 -11.59
N ASP A 74 8.88 -3.82 -12.66
CA ASP A 74 9.61 -2.83 -13.45
C ASP A 74 9.64 -1.48 -12.71
N PRO A 75 10.81 -0.90 -12.40
CA PRO A 75 10.91 0.45 -11.82
C PRO A 75 10.25 1.53 -12.69
N ALA A 76 10.06 1.29 -13.99
CA ALA A 76 9.39 2.17 -14.94
C ALA A 76 7.90 1.84 -15.14
N ALA A 77 7.32 0.90 -14.38
CA ALA A 77 5.90 0.55 -14.49
C ALA A 77 4.99 1.77 -14.22
N GLY A 78 3.98 1.96 -15.08
CA GLY A 78 2.98 3.02 -14.90
C GLY A 78 1.97 2.76 -13.79
N ILE A 79 1.93 1.54 -13.23
CA ILE A 79 0.99 1.10 -12.20
C ILE A 79 1.77 0.35 -11.11
N MET A 80 1.48 0.66 -9.84
CA MET A 80 2.04 -0.02 -8.68
C MET A 80 0.92 -0.60 -7.82
N PHE A 81 1.01 -1.89 -7.48
CA PHE A 81 0.10 -2.55 -6.56
C PHE A 81 0.69 -2.58 -5.15
N ILE A 82 -0.06 -2.05 -4.17
CA ILE A 82 0.36 -1.99 -2.76
C ILE A 82 -0.62 -2.81 -1.92
N GLY A 83 -0.11 -3.85 -1.27
CA GLY A 83 -0.86 -4.66 -0.31
C GLY A 83 -0.71 -4.16 1.13
N GLU A 84 -1.26 -4.90 2.09
CA GLU A 84 -1.17 -4.56 3.51
C GLU A 84 0.23 -4.88 4.09
N ALA A 85 0.59 -6.16 4.12
CA ALA A 85 1.85 -6.66 4.67
C ALA A 85 2.19 -8.04 4.10
N PRO A 86 3.45 -8.50 4.18
CA PRO A 86 3.83 -9.86 3.80
C PRO A 86 3.11 -10.91 4.65
N GLY A 87 2.48 -11.90 4.01
CA GLY A 87 1.96 -13.09 4.65
C GLY A 87 3.06 -14.12 4.94
N ALA A 88 2.66 -15.28 5.45
CA ALA A 88 3.60 -16.35 5.81
C ALA A 88 4.33 -16.97 4.60
N GLU A 89 3.69 -16.99 3.43
CA GLU A 89 4.29 -17.51 2.20
C GLU A 89 5.28 -16.48 1.62
N GLU A 90 4.92 -15.20 1.64
CA GLU A 90 5.77 -14.07 1.25
C GLU A 90 7.00 -13.96 2.14
N ASP A 91 6.85 -14.02 3.47
CA ASP A 91 7.95 -13.97 4.44
C ASP A 91 8.92 -15.13 4.26
N ARG A 92 8.42 -16.34 3.93
CA ARG A 92 9.27 -17.50 3.64
C ARG A 92 9.98 -17.38 2.30
N ALA A 93 9.33 -16.84 1.27
CA ALA A 93 9.88 -16.70 -0.07
C ALA A 93 10.85 -15.51 -0.19
N GLY A 94 10.57 -14.40 0.52
CA GLY A 94 11.22 -13.10 0.30
C GLY A 94 10.66 -12.36 -0.92
N GLN A 95 9.43 -12.69 -1.35
CA GLN A 95 8.79 -12.16 -2.56
C GLN A 95 7.34 -11.76 -2.25
N PRO A 96 6.85 -10.62 -2.77
CA PRO A 96 5.48 -10.18 -2.53
C PRO A 96 4.49 -11.01 -3.36
N PHE A 97 3.24 -11.12 -2.88
CA PHE A 97 2.11 -11.71 -3.61
C PHE A 97 2.35 -13.15 -4.15
N VAL A 98 3.07 -14.00 -3.43
CA VAL A 98 3.28 -15.40 -3.83
C VAL A 98 2.25 -16.38 -3.25
N GLY A 99 1.53 -15.96 -2.20
CA GLY A 99 0.49 -16.76 -1.58
C GLY A 99 -0.81 -16.82 -2.36
N LYS A 100 -1.84 -17.46 -1.79
CA LYS A 100 -3.14 -17.67 -2.47
C LYS A 100 -3.80 -16.37 -2.97
N ALA A 101 -3.76 -15.32 -2.16
CA ALA A 101 -4.32 -14.01 -2.54
C ALA A 101 -3.52 -13.36 -3.68
N GLY A 102 -2.19 -13.49 -3.64
CA GLY A 102 -1.32 -13.00 -4.70
C GLY A 102 -1.52 -13.74 -6.02
N GLN A 103 -1.69 -15.06 -5.99
CA GLN A 103 -2.02 -15.84 -7.19
C GLN A 103 -3.36 -15.43 -7.80
N LEU A 104 -4.36 -15.08 -6.98
CA LEU A 104 -5.62 -14.53 -7.48
C LEU A 104 -5.43 -13.16 -8.12
N LEU A 105 -4.66 -12.28 -7.47
CA LEU A 105 -4.31 -10.97 -8.02
C LEU A 105 -3.62 -11.11 -9.39
N THR A 106 -2.63 -12.00 -9.50
CA THR A 106 -1.94 -12.29 -10.77
C THR A 106 -2.94 -12.70 -11.85
N LYS A 107 -3.86 -13.63 -11.56
CA LYS A 107 -4.89 -14.05 -12.54
C LYS A 107 -5.80 -12.91 -12.98
N ILE A 108 -6.14 -12.00 -12.07
CA ILE A 108 -6.96 -10.83 -12.40
C ILE A 108 -6.18 -9.90 -13.33
N ILE A 109 -4.92 -9.61 -13.02
CA ILE A 109 -4.06 -8.76 -13.86
C ILE A 109 -3.88 -9.38 -15.24
N GLU A 110 -3.57 -10.68 -15.32
CA GLU A 110 -3.44 -11.40 -16.60
C GLU A 110 -4.73 -11.39 -17.42
N ALA A 111 -5.90 -11.35 -16.76
CA ALA A 111 -7.19 -11.24 -17.44
C ALA A 111 -7.49 -9.82 -17.95
N MET A 112 -6.78 -8.79 -17.48
CA MET A 112 -6.97 -7.40 -17.91
C MET A 112 -6.28 -7.08 -19.24
N GLY A 113 -5.29 -7.89 -19.66
CA GLY A 113 -4.54 -7.74 -20.92
C GLY A 113 -3.15 -7.16 -20.71
#